data_AF-A0A7V2JZC9-F1
#
_entry.id   AF-A0A7V2JZC9-F1
#
_cell.length_a   1.000
_cell.length_b   1.000
_cell.length_c   1.000
_cell.angle_alpha   90.00
_cell.angle_beta   90.00
_cell.angle_gamma   90.00
#
_symmetry.space_group_name_H-M   'P 1'
#
loop_
_entity.id
_entity.type
_entity.pdbx_description
1 polymer ?
#
loop_
_entity_poly.entity_id
_entity_poly.type
_entity_poly.pdbx_seq_one_letter_code
_entity_poly.pdbx_strand_id
1 'polypeptide(L)'
;GYDDKKVIDYLYRNDASFIIRSKGIRDVYYEGEKMSFSEVLRKVEMPYTFTGGTRHEQLIAGAVNVSVPVDPHPRKKNATLVPITLIVARYKKGRKLGGFFYLFFSFPHHEMPEEELIEKALRCYRIRWKIEEFYRQVKCTFNWESLQLMTYQSLKTFNSLLLAALIFLYDLESMKVQFAQTYTCLMLESKNKLKELSKFIYYRLSLALSYCFQFMKKYHKCTYKKQKNYNLQTELACL
;
A
#
# COMPACT_ATOMS: atom_id res chain seq x y z
N GLY A 1 1.46 5.18 -14.55
CA GLY A 1 0.54 5.23 -13.37
C GLY A 1 -0.53 4.18 -13.57
N TYR A 2 -1.17 3.70 -12.51
CA TYR A 2 -2.06 2.53 -12.58
C TYR A 2 -3.43 2.79 -13.22
N ASP A 3 -3.82 4.06 -13.37
CA ASP A 3 -4.97 4.47 -14.18
C ASP A 3 -4.63 4.34 -15.69
N ASP A 4 -4.51 3.09 -16.15
CA ASP A 4 -4.12 2.70 -17.50
C ASP A 4 -5.11 1.67 -18.05
N LYS A 5 -5.45 1.79 -19.34
CA LYS A 5 -6.43 0.92 -19.99
C LYS A 5 -6.02 -0.54 -19.98
N LYS A 6 -4.74 -0.84 -20.22
CA LYS A 6 -4.21 -2.21 -20.25
C LYS A 6 -4.26 -2.85 -18.87
N VAL A 7 -3.99 -2.07 -17.83
CA VAL A 7 -4.06 -2.55 -16.44
C VAL A 7 -5.51 -2.86 -16.06
N ILE A 8 -6.44 -1.97 -16.38
CA ILE A 8 -7.86 -2.18 -16.11
C ILE A 8 -8.40 -3.40 -16.87
N ASP A 9 -8.08 -3.52 -18.16
CA ASP A 9 -8.44 -4.67 -19.00
C ASP A 9 -7.90 -5.98 -18.44
N TYR A 10 -6.62 -6.00 -18.06
CA TYR A 10 -5.98 -7.17 -17.47
C TYR A 10 -6.65 -7.58 -16.16
N LEU A 11 -6.89 -6.64 -15.25
CA LEU A 11 -7.51 -6.95 -13.96
C LEU A 11 -8.94 -7.46 -14.14
N TYR A 12 -9.72 -6.82 -15.02
CA TYR A 12 -11.09 -7.24 -15.30
C TYR A 12 -11.15 -8.62 -15.95
N ARG A 13 -10.31 -8.92 -16.94
CA ARG A 13 -10.26 -10.24 -17.60
C ARG A 13 -9.88 -11.38 -16.66
N ASN A 14 -9.14 -11.09 -15.60
CA ASN A 14 -8.72 -12.08 -14.61
C ASN A 14 -9.67 -12.12 -13.39
N ASP A 15 -10.85 -11.49 -13.47
CA ASP A 15 -11.82 -11.41 -12.38
C ASP A 15 -11.20 -10.89 -11.06
N ALA A 16 -10.21 -9.99 -11.19
CA ALA A 16 -9.45 -9.49 -10.07
C ALA A 16 -10.20 -8.32 -9.43
N SER A 17 -10.25 -8.33 -8.10
CA SER A 17 -10.73 -7.19 -7.32
C SER A 17 -9.70 -6.06 -7.31
N PHE A 18 -10.09 -4.82 -7.62
CA PHE A 18 -9.14 -3.71 -7.66
C PHE A 18 -9.72 -2.35 -7.25
N ILE A 19 -8.80 -1.48 -6.83
CA ILE A 19 -9.05 -0.08 -6.54
C ILE A 19 -7.93 0.74 -7.19
N ILE A 20 -8.30 1.64 -8.11
CA ILE A 20 -7.36 2.48 -8.84
C ILE A 20 -7.77 3.93 -8.68
N ARG A 21 -6.86 4.81 -8.26
CA ARG A 21 -7.14 6.24 -8.25
C ARG A 21 -7.14 6.79 -9.67
N SER A 22 -8.27 7.34 -10.09
CA SER A 22 -8.40 8.01 -11.38
C SER A 22 -7.74 9.38 -11.36
N LYS A 23 -7.14 9.76 -12.49
CA LYS A 23 -6.61 11.12 -12.70
C LYS A 23 -7.71 12.13 -13.06
N GLY A 24 -8.90 11.66 -13.45
CA GLY A 24 -10.03 12.50 -13.83
C GLY A 24 -9.91 13.19 -15.19
N ILE A 25 -9.04 12.68 -16.09
CA ILE A 25 -8.77 13.30 -17.41
C ILE A 25 -9.42 12.50 -18.55
N ARG A 26 -9.81 11.25 -18.30
CA ARG A 26 -10.32 10.34 -19.35
C ARG A 26 -11.81 10.49 -19.58
N ASP A 27 -12.24 10.22 -20.81
CA ASP A 27 -13.65 9.99 -21.10
C ASP A 27 -14.10 8.64 -20.54
N VAL A 28 -15.32 8.61 -20.04
CA VAL A 28 -15.99 7.43 -19.51
C VAL A 28 -17.37 7.31 -20.14
N TYR A 29 -17.93 6.11 -20.15
CA TYR A 29 -19.30 5.89 -20.58
C TYR A 29 -20.21 5.90 -19.35
N TYR A 30 -21.18 6.79 -19.34
CA TYR A 30 -22.22 6.87 -18.33
C TYR A 30 -23.56 6.64 -19.02
N GLU A 31 -24.35 5.67 -18.56
CA GLU A 31 -25.63 5.30 -19.19
C GLU A 31 -25.53 4.99 -20.70
N GLY A 32 -24.37 4.48 -21.15
CA GLY A 32 -24.12 4.16 -22.56
C GLY A 32 -23.64 5.34 -23.42
N GLU A 33 -23.67 6.56 -22.90
CA GLU A 33 -23.16 7.75 -23.59
C GLU A 33 -21.71 8.04 -23.19
N LYS A 34 -20.90 8.39 -24.20
CA LYS A 34 -19.52 8.82 -23.96
C LYS A 34 -19.53 10.24 -23.41
N MET A 35 -19.13 10.40 -22.16
CA MET A 35 -19.06 11.70 -21.47
C MET A 35 -17.65 11.98 -20.98
N SER A 36 -17.31 13.27 -20.85
CA SER A 36 -16.09 13.67 -20.18
C SER A 36 -16.21 13.39 -18.67
N PHE A 37 -15.06 13.13 -18.02
CA PHE A 37 -15.04 12.86 -16.58
C PHE A 37 -15.74 13.98 -15.79
N SER A 38 -15.47 15.23 -16.14
CA SER A 38 -16.03 16.42 -15.48
C SER A 38 -17.55 16.52 -15.58
N GLU A 39 -18.16 16.07 -16.68
CA GLU A 39 -19.61 16.06 -16.85
C GLU A 39 -20.26 15.01 -15.94
N VAL A 40 -19.66 13.81 -15.86
CA VAL A 40 -20.13 12.76 -14.96
C VAL A 40 -20.08 13.24 -13.52
N LEU A 41 -19.00 13.89 -13.09
CA LEU A 41 -18.85 14.40 -11.73
C LEU A 41 -19.97 15.36 -11.29
N ARG A 42 -20.56 16.13 -12.22
CA ARG A 42 -21.68 17.03 -11.90
C ARG A 42 -22.99 16.29 -11.67
N LYS A 43 -23.11 15.07 -12.21
CA LYS A 43 -24.29 14.21 -12.07
C LYS A 43 -24.23 13.33 -10.81
N VAL A 44 -23.05 13.16 -10.21
CA VAL A 44 -22.89 12.30 -9.03
C VAL A 44 -23.37 13.04 -7.77
N GLU A 45 -24.40 12.49 -7.14
CA GLU A 45 -24.79 12.88 -5.79
C GLU A 45 -23.83 12.27 -4.76
N MET A 46 -23.51 13.02 -3.70
CA MET A 46 -22.61 12.55 -2.63
C MET A 46 -23.31 12.60 -1.26
N PRO A 47 -24.25 11.68 -0.99
CA PRO A 47 -25.06 11.72 0.22
C PRO A 47 -24.28 11.24 1.46
N TYR A 48 -23.24 10.42 1.27
CA TYR A 48 -22.56 9.74 2.37
C TYR A 48 -21.42 10.58 2.95
N THR A 49 -21.30 10.56 4.28
CA THR A 49 -20.22 11.25 5.01
C THR A 49 -19.48 10.29 5.92
N PHE A 50 -18.18 10.12 5.67
CA PHE A 50 -17.29 9.25 6.42
C PHE A 50 -16.29 10.04 7.28
N THR A 51 -15.72 9.38 8.29
CA THR A 51 -14.66 9.97 9.12
C THR A 51 -13.33 10.02 8.36
N GLY A 52 -12.66 11.17 8.42
CA GLY A 52 -11.37 11.40 7.80
C GLY A 52 -10.19 10.89 8.65
N GLY A 53 -8.96 11.24 8.23
CA GLY A 53 -7.76 10.84 8.94
C GLY A 53 -7.54 11.58 10.27
N THR A 54 -8.16 12.76 10.43
CA THR A 54 -8.03 13.61 11.61
C THR A 54 -9.39 13.94 12.24
N ARG A 55 -9.42 14.31 13.52
CA ARG A 55 -10.65 14.51 14.34
C ARG A 55 -11.66 15.53 13.78
N HIS A 56 -11.24 16.39 12.84
CA HIS A 56 -12.08 17.44 12.24
C HIS A 56 -12.20 17.31 10.72
N GLU A 57 -11.76 16.18 10.18
CA GLU A 57 -11.78 15.90 8.76
C GLU A 57 -12.86 14.87 8.46
N GLN A 58 -13.67 15.17 7.46
CA GLN A 58 -14.74 14.34 6.95
C GLN A 58 -14.51 14.09 5.47
N LEU A 59 -15.01 12.96 5.00
CA LEU A 59 -15.01 12.57 3.60
C LEU A 59 -16.46 12.49 3.13
N ILE A 60 -16.85 13.41 2.26
CA ILE A 60 -18.15 13.35 1.59
C ILE A 60 -17.96 12.52 0.32
N ALA A 61 -18.78 11.51 0.08
CA ALA A 61 -18.62 10.61 -1.04
C ALA A 61 -19.95 10.13 -1.64
N GLY A 62 -19.88 9.73 -2.90
CA GLY A 62 -20.96 9.09 -3.65
C GLY A 62 -20.38 8.14 -4.69
N ALA A 63 -21.19 7.21 -5.17
CA ALA A 63 -20.79 6.26 -6.19
C ALA A 63 -21.66 6.40 -7.45
N VAL A 64 -21.08 6.05 -8.59
CA VAL A 64 -21.79 5.99 -9.86
C VAL A 64 -21.21 4.87 -10.70
N ASN A 65 -22.06 4.12 -11.38
CA ASN A 65 -21.61 3.08 -12.30
C ASN A 65 -21.23 3.69 -13.64
N VAL A 66 -20.00 3.45 -14.07
CA VAL A 66 -19.46 3.92 -15.36
C VAL A 66 -18.83 2.75 -16.09
N SER A 67 -18.59 2.92 -17.38
CA SER A 67 -17.79 1.99 -18.14
C SER A 67 -16.56 2.66 -18.74
N VAL A 68 -15.41 2.02 -18.61
CA VAL A 68 -14.13 2.54 -19.11
C VAL A 68 -13.79 1.84 -20.43
N PRO A 69 -13.51 2.60 -21.52
CA PRO A 69 -13.08 2.00 -22.78
C PRO A 69 -11.63 1.53 -22.67
N VAL A 70 -11.40 0.23 -22.87
CA VAL A 70 -10.08 -0.39 -22.68
C VAL A 70 -9.32 -0.65 -23.99
N ASP A 71 -9.92 -0.40 -25.14
CA ASP A 71 -9.25 -0.67 -26.41
C ASP A 71 -7.94 0.12 -26.57
N PRO A 72 -6.89 -0.49 -27.15
CA PRO A 72 -5.61 0.16 -27.40
C PRO A 72 -5.73 1.40 -28.28
N HIS A 73 -6.61 1.33 -29.28
CA HIS A 73 -6.90 2.41 -30.22
C HIS A 73 -8.35 2.86 -30.03
N PRO A 74 -8.63 4.17 -30.05
CA PRO A 74 -9.99 4.68 -29.91
C PRO A 74 -10.86 4.22 -31.08
N ARG A 75 -11.64 3.17 -30.87
CA ARG A 75 -12.63 2.68 -31.83
C ARG A 75 -13.92 3.47 -31.63
N LYS A 76 -14.45 4.05 -32.71
CA LYS A 76 -15.74 4.75 -32.71
C LYS A 76 -16.94 3.80 -32.64
N LYS A 77 -16.77 2.53 -33.01
CA LYS A 77 -17.81 1.48 -33.00
C LYS A 77 -17.30 0.27 -32.22
N ASN A 78 -18.18 -0.34 -31.41
CA ASN A 78 -17.93 -1.55 -30.62
C ASN A 78 -16.66 -1.47 -29.77
N ALA A 79 -16.54 -0.40 -28.98
CA ALA A 79 -15.47 -0.31 -28.00
C ALA A 79 -15.67 -1.37 -26.92
N THR A 80 -14.59 -2.03 -26.51
CA THR A 80 -14.58 -2.91 -25.35
C THR A 80 -14.72 -2.05 -24.10
N LEU A 81 -15.86 -2.18 -23.44
CA LEU A 81 -16.22 -1.41 -22.25
C LEU A 81 -16.09 -2.30 -21.03
N VAL A 82 -15.34 -1.83 -20.03
CA VAL A 82 -15.23 -2.49 -18.73
C VAL A 82 -16.13 -1.76 -17.73
N PRO A 83 -17.16 -2.41 -17.18
CA PRO A 83 -18.02 -1.81 -16.16
C PRO A 83 -17.26 -1.68 -14.83
N ILE A 84 -17.28 -0.49 -14.25
CA ILE A 84 -16.55 -0.13 -13.03
C ILE A 84 -17.39 0.87 -12.23
N THR A 85 -17.37 0.75 -10.91
CA THR A 85 -17.96 1.78 -10.05
C THR A 85 -16.95 2.91 -9.85
N LEU A 86 -17.35 4.13 -10.21
CA LEU A 86 -16.61 5.35 -9.93
C LEU A 86 -17.08 5.92 -8.60
N ILE A 87 -16.16 6.02 -7.65
CA ILE A 87 -16.39 6.67 -6.36
C ILE A 87 -15.80 8.08 -6.44
N VAL A 88 -16.67 9.06 -6.19
CA VAL A 88 -16.30 10.47 -6.10
C VAL A 88 -16.29 10.84 -4.64
N ALA A 89 -15.15 11.35 -4.17
CA ALA A 89 -15.01 11.75 -2.78
C ALA A 89 -14.35 13.11 -2.66
N ARG A 90 -14.73 13.85 -1.62
CA ARG A 90 -14.24 15.20 -1.33
C ARG A 90 -13.93 15.34 0.15
N TYR A 91 -12.78 15.95 0.44
CA TYR A 91 -12.41 16.29 1.80
C TYR A 91 -13.22 17.49 2.30
N LYS A 92 -13.64 17.44 3.56
CA LYS A 92 -14.28 18.54 4.27
C LYS A 92 -13.63 18.71 5.63
N LYS A 93 -13.17 19.92 5.93
CA LYS A 93 -12.57 20.28 7.23
C LYS A 93 -13.32 21.48 7.82
N GLY A 94 -14.24 21.20 8.73
CA GLY A 94 -15.19 22.20 9.25
C GLY A 94 -16.02 22.81 8.11
N ARG A 95 -15.90 24.12 7.89
CA ARG A 95 -16.57 24.85 6.80
C ARG A 95 -15.78 24.87 5.49
N LYS A 96 -14.49 24.48 5.49
CA LYS A 96 -13.65 24.49 4.29
C LYS A 96 -13.82 23.18 3.53
N LEU A 97 -14.14 23.30 2.25
CA LEU A 97 -14.19 22.18 1.33
C LEU A 97 -12.84 22.04 0.64
N GLY A 98 -12.27 20.85 0.69
CA GLY A 98 -11.01 20.50 0.02
C GLY A 98 -11.23 20.09 -1.44
N GLY A 99 -10.16 19.54 -2.03
CA GLY A 99 -10.17 18.99 -3.38
C GLY A 99 -10.92 17.66 -3.48
N PHE A 100 -11.30 17.32 -4.71
CA PHE A 100 -11.88 16.03 -5.05
C PHE A 100 -10.80 14.98 -5.27
N PHE A 101 -11.14 13.72 -5.02
CA PHE A 101 -10.40 12.58 -5.51
C PHE A 101 -11.38 11.49 -5.96
N TYR A 102 -10.88 10.63 -6.84
CA TYR A 102 -11.71 9.71 -7.60
C TYR A 102 -11.11 8.32 -7.56
N LEU A 103 -11.92 7.31 -7.32
CA LEU A 103 -11.49 5.92 -7.27
C LEU A 103 -12.33 5.10 -8.26
N PHE A 104 -11.66 4.39 -9.14
CA PHE A 104 -12.23 3.27 -9.87
C PHE A 104 -12.18 2.04 -8.98
N PHE A 105 -13.32 1.37 -8.90
CA PHE A 105 -13.56 0.30 -7.96
C PHE A 105 -14.29 -0.85 -8.65
N SER A 106 -13.78 -2.07 -8.48
CA SER A 106 -14.40 -3.29 -8.98
C SER A 106 -14.17 -4.42 -7.98
N PHE A 107 -15.28 -4.96 -7.44
CA PHE A 107 -15.31 -6.23 -6.71
C PHE A 107 -16.28 -7.16 -7.41
N PRO A 108 -15.80 -8.16 -8.15
CA PRO A 108 -16.68 -9.16 -8.71
C PRO A 108 -17.37 -9.95 -7.60
N HIS A 109 -18.63 -10.32 -7.82
CA HIS A 109 -19.45 -11.19 -6.96
C HIS A 109 -19.80 -10.64 -5.56
N HIS A 110 -19.68 -9.33 -5.34
CA HIS A 110 -20.07 -8.71 -4.08
C HIS A 110 -21.24 -7.75 -4.29
N GLU A 111 -22.45 -8.21 -3.96
CA GLU A 111 -23.61 -7.33 -3.82
C GLU A 111 -23.58 -6.74 -2.42
N MET A 112 -23.24 -5.45 -2.33
CA MET A 112 -23.16 -4.70 -1.08
C MET A 112 -23.95 -3.41 -1.24
N PRO A 113 -24.58 -2.87 -0.18
CA PRO A 113 -25.20 -1.56 -0.25
C PRO A 113 -24.17 -0.48 -0.59
N GLU A 114 -24.61 0.58 -1.26
CA GLU A 114 -23.72 1.63 -1.80
C GLU A 114 -22.83 2.24 -0.71
N GLU A 115 -23.38 2.51 0.48
CA GLU A 115 -22.63 3.06 1.61
C GLU A 115 -21.46 2.18 2.02
N GLU A 116 -21.70 0.87 2.21
CA GLU A 116 -20.68 -0.09 2.64
C GLU A 116 -19.62 -0.30 1.54
N LEU A 117 -20.05 -0.26 0.28
CA LEU A 117 -19.16 -0.30 -0.88
C LEU A 117 -18.18 0.89 -0.86
N ILE A 118 -18.71 2.09 -0.66
CA ILE A 118 -17.90 3.31 -0.59
C ILE A 118 -16.97 3.26 0.63
N GLU A 119 -17.46 2.86 1.80
CA GLU A 119 -16.64 2.75 3.01
C GLU A 119 -15.48 1.78 2.80
N LYS A 120 -15.76 0.59 2.26
CA LYS A 120 -14.76 -0.44 1.96
C LYS A 120 -13.73 0.10 0.98
N ALA A 121 -14.15 0.77 -0.09
CA ALA A 121 -13.25 1.36 -1.07
C ALA A 121 -12.32 2.41 -0.45
N LEU A 122 -12.88 3.34 0.34
CA LEU A 122 -12.13 4.38 1.02
C LEU A 122 -11.13 3.76 2.01
N ARG A 123 -11.56 2.79 2.82
CA ARG A 123 -10.72 2.09 3.79
C ARG A 123 -9.57 1.34 3.12
N CYS A 124 -9.85 0.58 2.07
CA CYS A 124 -8.84 -0.15 1.31
C CYS A 124 -7.85 0.81 0.62
N TYR A 125 -8.34 1.91 0.04
CA TYR A 125 -7.47 2.91 -0.59
C TYR A 125 -6.54 3.60 0.42
N ARG A 126 -6.95 3.77 1.70
CA ARG A 126 -6.06 4.30 2.76
C ARG A 126 -4.84 3.43 2.98
N ILE A 127 -4.94 2.11 2.81
CA ILE A 127 -3.83 1.16 3.00
C ILE A 127 -2.69 1.42 2.00
N ARG A 128 -2.98 2.03 0.85
CA ARG A 128 -1.97 2.43 -0.15
C ARG A 128 -0.79 3.21 0.44
N TRP A 129 -1.06 4.09 1.43
CA TRP A 129 0.00 4.85 2.10
C TRP A 129 0.97 3.97 2.90
N LYS A 130 0.57 2.78 3.35
CA LYS A 130 1.47 1.84 4.04
C LYS A 130 2.66 1.42 3.17
N ILE A 131 2.47 1.33 1.85
CA ILE A 131 3.57 1.01 0.91
C ILE A 131 4.60 2.14 0.87
N GLU A 132 4.15 3.40 0.93
CA GLU A 132 5.07 4.55 1.01
C GLU A 132 5.83 4.58 2.33
N GLU A 133 5.16 4.26 3.45
CA GLU A 133 5.81 4.09 4.75
C GLU A 133 6.87 2.99 4.72
N PHE A 134 6.56 1.83 4.11
CA PHE A 134 7.52 0.75 3.92
C PHE A 134 8.77 1.25 3.17
N TYR A 135 8.60 1.88 2.01
CA TYR A 135 9.75 2.39 1.24
C TYR A 135 10.53 3.44 2.01
N ARG A 136 9.85 4.31 2.77
CA ARG A 136 10.52 5.32 3.59
C ARG A 136 11.32 4.66 4.71
N GLN A 137 10.82 3.59 5.33
CA GLN A 137 11.57 2.84 6.33
C GLN A 137 12.83 2.21 5.74
N VAL A 138 12.70 1.54 4.60
CA VAL A 138 13.84 0.95 3.89
C VAL A 138 14.91 1.99 3.60
N LYS A 139 14.51 3.15 3.08
CA LYS A 139 15.44 4.24 2.74
C LYS A 139 16.09 4.86 3.97
N CYS A 140 15.30 5.26 4.97
CA CYS A 140 15.79 6.04 6.10
C CYS A 140 16.43 5.20 7.21
N THR A 141 15.89 4.02 7.53
CA THR A 141 16.37 3.20 8.65
C THR A 141 17.56 2.34 8.24
N PHE A 142 17.53 1.79 7.03
CA PHE A 142 18.58 0.89 6.55
C PHE A 142 19.58 1.60 5.62
N ASN A 143 19.45 2.92 5.45
CA ASN A 143 20.27 3.73 4.55
C ASN A 143 20.44 3.10 3.17
N TRP A 144 19.34 2.53 2.63
CA TRP A 144 19.36 1.72 1.42
C TRP A 144 20.04 2.42 0.24
N GLU A 145 19.84 3.73 0.10
CA GLU A 145 20.38 4.53 -1.00
C GLU A 145 21.91 4.73 -0.93
N SER A 146 22.51 4.54 0.25
CA SER A 146 23.97 4.63 0.43
C SER A 146 24.71 3.32 0.15
N LEU A 147 23.99 2.22 -0.10
CA LEU A 147 24.60 0.91 -0.31
C LEU A 147 25.27 0.85 -1.68
N GLN A 148 26.58 0.62 -1.67
CA GLN A 148 27.39 0.51 -2.87
C GLN A 148 27.75 -0.96 -3.11
N LEU A 149 26.99 -1.62 -3.98
CA LEU A 149 27.29 -2.96 -4.46
C LEU A 149 27.73 -2.89 -5.93
N MET A 150 28.84 -3.57 -6.24
CA MET A 150 29.51 -3.45 -7.54
C MET A 150 28.75 -4.12 -8.70
N THR A 151 27.84 -5.05 -8.41
CA THR A 151 27.09 -5.78 -9.44
C THR A 151 25.59 -5.74 -9.20
N TYR A 152 24.82 -5.74 -10.29
CA TYR A 152 23.37 -5.81 -10.25
C TYR A 152 22.86 -7.09 -9.57
N GLN A 153 23.53 -8.23 -9.82
CA GLN A 153 23.14 -9.51 -9.20
C GLN A 153 23.34 -9.50 -7.68
N SER A 154 24.45 -8.93 -7.20
CA SER A 154 24.68 -8.73 -5.77
C SER A 154 23.61 -7.82 -5.17
N LEU A 155 23.25 -6.73 -5.86
CA LEU A 155 22.19 -5.82 -5.42
C LEU A 155 20.82 -6.50 -5.36
N LYS A 156 20.48 -7.33 -6.35
CA LYS A 156 19.23 -8.11 -6.37
C LYS A 156 19.19 -9.12 -5.22
N THR A 157 20.28 -9.83 -4.99
CA THR A 157 20.40 -10.81 -3.89
C THR A 157 20.27 -10.11 -2.53
N PHE A 158 20.95 -8.97 -2.36
CA PHE A 158 20.87 -8.19 -1.14
C PHE A 158 19.46 -7.63 -0.90
N ASN A 159 18.76 -7.16 -1.94
CA ASN A 159 17.35 -6.77 -1.86
C ASN A 159 16.47 -7.92 -1.33
N SER A 160 16.65 -9.13 -1.85
CA SER A 160 15.88 -10.30 -1.41
C SER A 160 16.14 -10.63 0.07
N LEU A 161 17.40 -10.56 0.51
CA LEU A 161 17.77 -10.77 1.92
C LEU A 161 17.22 -9.68 2.83
N LEU A 162 17.30 -8.42 2.41
CA LEU A 162 16.71 -7.31 3.16
C LEU A 162 15.20 -7.46 3.28
N LEU A 163 14.52 -7.87 2.20
CA LEU A 163 13.09 -8.12 2.22
C LEU A 163 12.75 -9.23 3.22
N ALA A 164 13.50 -10.33 3.24
CA ALA A 164 13.31 -11.39 4.22
C ALA A 164 13.50 -10.89 5.67
N ALA A 165 14.54 -10.07 5.92
CA ALA A 165 14.77 -9.46 7.23
C ALA A 165 13.63 -8.49 7.64
N LEU A 166 13.07 -7.75 6.69
CA LEU A 166 11.93 -6.86 6.93
C LEU A 166 10.65 -7.63 7.22
N ILE A 167 10.38 -8.74 6.51
CA ILE A 167 9.24 -9.62 6.79
C ILE A 167 9.33 -10.11 8.23
N PHE A 168 10.50 -10.64 8.63
CA PHE A 168 10.73 -11.05 10.02
C PHE A 168 10.49 -9.90 11.00
N LEU A 169 11.01 -8.70 10.71
CA LEU A 169 10.78 -7.52 11.57
C LEU A 169 9.30 -7.16 11.69
N TYR A 170 8.53 -7.36 10.62
CA TYR A 170 7.10 -7.04 10.58
C TYR A 170 6.30 -8.10 11.35
N ASP A 171 6.71 -9.36 11.35
CA ASP A 171 6.12 -10.43 12.16
C ASP A 171 6.25 -10.16 13.67
N LEU A 172 7.31 -9.45 14.09
CA LEU A 172 7.49 -9.01 15.48
C LEU A 172 6.44 -7.99 15.94
N GLU A 173 5.59 -7.47 15.05
CA GLU A 173 4.47 -6.63 15.44
C GLU A 173 3.56 -7.33 16.46
N SER A 174 3.42 -8.66 16.36
CA SER A 174 2.69 -9.49 17.32
C SER A 174 3.19 -9.32 18.77
N MET A 175 4.49 -9.10 18.94
CA MET A 175 5.17 -8.95 20.23
C MET A 175 5.33 -7.48 20.66
N LYS A 176 4.75 -6.51 19.94
CA LYS A 176 5.00 -5.08 20.17
C LYS A 176 4.76 -4.59 21.60
N VAL A 177 3.80 -5.19 22.31
CA VAL A 177 3.49 -4.84 23.71
C VAL A 177 4.63 -5.27 24.63
N GLN A 178 5.19 -6.46 24.43
CA GLN A 178 6.34 -6.95 25.19
C GLN A 178 7.56 -6.06 24.93
N PHE A 179 7.82 -5.73 23.66
CA PHE A 179 8.88 -4.77 23.31
C PHE A 179 8.67 -3.40 23.95
N ALA A 180 7.43 -2.90 24.04
CA ALA A 180 7.14 -1.62 24.67
C ALA A 180 7.34 -1.63 26.20
N GLN A 181 7.09 -2.77 26.85
CA GLN A 181 7.34 -2.97 28.27
C GLN A 181 8.83 -3.04 28.59
N THR A 182 9.61 -3.77 27.79
CA THR A 182 11.06 -3.93 28.00
C THR A 182 11.85 -2.70 27.54
N TYR A 183 11.50 -2.12 26.40
CA TYR A 183 12.22 -1.02 25.75
C TYR A 183 11.38 0.26 25.68
N THR A 184 10.78 0.66 26.81
CA THR A 184 9.84 1.79 26.86
C THR A 184 10.42 3.07 26.27
N CYS A 185 11.69 3.40 26.55
CA CYS A 185 12.33 4.63 26.04
C CYS A 185 12.57 4.63 24.53
N LEU A 186 12.66 3.45 23.88
CA LEU A 186 12.85 3.32 22.43
C LEU A 186 11.52 3.18 21.69
N MET A 187 10.54 2.54 22.35
CA MET A 187 9.25 2.17 21.76
C MET A 187 8.15 3.21 21.99
N LEU A 188 8.26 4.08 22.99
CA LEU A 188 7.25 5.08 23.35
C LEU A 188 7.91 6.44 23.64
N GLU A 189 7.28 7.53 23.19
CA GLU A 189 7.74 8.89 23.56
C GLU A 189 7.52 9.18 25.06
N SER A 190 6.51 8.54 25.65
CA SER A 190 6.19 8.65 27.08
C SER A 190 5.46 7.41 27.56
N LYS A 191 5.58 7.09 28.85
CA LYS A 191 5.10 5.83 29.45
C LYS A 191 3.61 5.54 29.22
N ASN A 192 2.78 6.56 29.04
CA ASN A 192 1.32 6.43 28.96
C ASN A 192 0.73 6.54 27.54
N LYS A 193 1.56 6.64 26.49
CA LYS A 193 1.09 6.82 25.10
C LYS A 193 0.98 5.51 24.32
N LEU A 194 0.27 4.51 24.86
CA LEU A 194 0.07 3.21 24.18
C LEU A 194 -0.65 3.33 22.82
N LYS A 195 -1.40 4.42 22.59
CA LYS A 195 -2.00 4.75 21.28
C LYS A 195 -0.96 4.92 20.17
N GLU A 196 0.32 5.08 20.48
CA GLU A 196 1.37 5.12 19.47
C GLU A 196 1.66 3.74 18.85
N LEU A 197 1.33 2.65 19.56
CA LEU A 197 1.53 1.28 19.08
C LEU A 197 0.55 0.87 17.96
N SER A 198 -0.51 1.65 17.75
CA SER A 198 -1.44 1.49 16.63
C SER A 198 -1.02 2.27 15.38
N LYS A 199 0.05 3.08 15.47
CA LYS A 199 0.65 3.75 14.31
C LYS A 199 1.62 2.79 13.61
N PHE A 200 2.24 3.26 12.52
CA PHE A 200 3.30 2.52 11.84
C PHE A 200 4.52 2.35 12.79
N ILE A 201 4.58 1.20 13.45
CA ILE A 201 5.48 0.93 14.58
C ILE A 201 6.85 0.40 14.17
N TYR A 202 6.99 -0.05 12.91
CA TYR A 202 8.16 -0.79 12.46
C TYR A 202 9.49 -0.03 12.61
N TYR A 203 9.49 1.30 12.52
CA TYR A 203 10.67 2.13 12.83
C TYR A 203 11.18 1.94 14.26
N ARG A 204 10.27 1.83 15.23
CA ARG A 204 10.62 1.67 16.64
C ARG A 204 11.04 0.23 16.93
N LEU A 205 10.40 -0.75 16.28
CA LEU A 205 10.84 -2.14 16.32
C LEU A 205 12.26 -2.31 15.77
N SER A 206 12.60 -1.67 14.63
CA SER A 206 13.98 -1.69 14.14
C SER A 206 14.98 -1.09 15.12
N LEU A 207 14.60 -0.02 15.83
CA LEU A 207 15.46 0.61 16.83
C LEU A 207 15.68 -0.33 18.03
N ALA A 208 14.60 -0.91 18.58
CA ALA A 208 14.70 -1.88 19.67
C ALA A 208 15.55 -3.10 19.27
N LEU A 209 15.35 -3.64 18.07
CA LEU A 209 16.18 -4.74 17.55
C LEU A 209 17.66 -4.35 17.41
N SER A 210 17.95 -3.16 16.87
CA SER A 210 19.34 -2.68 16.75
C SER A 210 20.02 -2.59 18.12
N TYR A 211 19.27 -2.18 19.15
CA TYR A 211 19.74 -2.16 20.53
C TYR A 211 20.02 -3.59 21.05
N CYS A 212 19.13 -4.55 20.82
CA CYS A 212 19.38 -5.96 21.17
C CYS A 212 20.64 -6.51 20.50
N PHE A 213 20.82 -6.25 19.21
CA PHE A 213 21.97 -6.73 18.45
C PHE A 213 23.29 -6.03 18.81
N GLN A 214 23.25 -4.84 19.40
CA GLN A 214 24.45 -4.15 19.87
C GLN A 214 25.20 -4.95 20.94
N PHE A 215 24.47 -5.71 21.78
CA PHE A 215 25.07 -6.54 22.84
C PHE A 215 25.44 -7.95 22.37
N MET A 216 25.05 -8.33 21.16
CA MET A 216 25.46 -9.61 20.57
C MET A 216 26.95 -9.54 20.18
N LYS A 217 27.79 -10.26 20.92
CA LYS A 217 29.19 -10.45 20.55
C LYS A 217 29.23 -11.22 19.22
N LYS A 218 29.75 -10.58 18.17
CA LYS A 218 30.16 -11.30 16.96
C LYS A 218 31.28 -12.25 17.36
N TYR A 219 31.00 -13.54 17.42
CA TYR A 219 32.07 -14.54 17.48
C TYR A 219 33.02 -14.28 16.31
N HIS A 220 34.32 -14.27 16.59
CA HIS A 220 35.35 -13.94 15.61
C HIS A 220 35.12 -14.75 14.32
N LYS A 221 35.29 -14.09 13.17
CA LYS A 221 35.37 -14.75 11.86
C LYS A 221 36.19 -16.02 12.02
N CYS A 222 35.61 -17.20 11.81
CA CYS A 222 36.38 -18.32 11.31
C CYS A 222 37.03 -17.79 10.03
N THR A 223 38.32 -17.49 10.09
CA THR A 223 39.09 -17.16 8.90
C THR A 223 38.93 -18.35 7.99
N TYR A 224 38.22 -18.16 6.88
CA TYR A 224 38.14 -19.15 5.81
C TYR A 224 39.58 -19.34 5.31
N LYS A 225 40.31 -20.28 5.90
CA LYS A 225 41.56 -20.77 5.35
C LYS A 225 41.17 -21.32 3.99
N LYS A 226 41.79 -20.81 2.93
CA LYS A 226 41.67 -21.33 1.55
C LYS A 226 41.93 -22.85 1.56
N GLN A 227 40.91 -23.65 1.78
CA GLN A 227 40.89 -25.03 1.34
C GLN A 227 40.13 -25.04 0.02
N LYS A 228 40.79 -25.60 -0.99
CA LYS A 228 40.30 -25.72 -2.36
C LYS A 228 38.91 -26.35 -2.34
N ASN A 229 38.05 -25.81 -3.19
CA ASN A 229 36.70 -26.27 -3.52
C ASN A 229 36.49 -27.77 -3.33
N TYR A 230 35.69 -28.14 -2.35
CA TYR A 230 34.83 -29.32 -2.45
C TYR A 230 33.41 -28.89 -2.06
N ASN A 231 32.45 -29.39 -2.83
CA ASN A 231 31.04 -29.02 -2.80
C ASN A 231 30.49 -29.01 -1.37
N LEU A 232 30.22 -27.83 -0.83
CA LEU A 232 29.45 -27.67 0.40
C LEU A 232 27.96 -27.90 0.07
N GLN A 233 27.59 -29.17 -0.10
CA GLN A 233 26.22 -29.59 0.18
C GLN A 233 25.97 -29.38 1.68
N THR A 234 24.91 -28.65 1.99
CA THR A 234 24.40 -28.48 3.35
C THR A 234 24.01 -29.84 3.92
N GLU A 235 24.82 -30.40 4.82
CA GLU A 235 24.36 -31.41 5.76
C GLU A 235 23.60 -30.70 6.89
N LEU A 236 22.28 -30.89 6.91
CA LEU A 236 21.45 -30.59 8.07
C LEU A 236 21.76 -31.64 9.14
N ALA A 237 22.48 -31.25 10.18
CA ALA A 237 22.61 -32.07 11.38
C ALA A 237 21.22 -32.20 12.03
N CYS A 238 20.57 -33.34 11.78
CA CYS A 238 19.56 -33.85 12.70
C CYS A 238 20.29 -34.32 13.96
N LEU A 239 19.96 -33.74 15.11
CA LEU A 239 19.86 -34.38 16.42
C LEU A 239 19.00 -33.49 17.32
#